data_AF-A0A7Y6CW69-F1
#
_entry.id   AF-A0A7Y6CW69-F1
#
_cell.length_a   1.000
_cell.length_b   1.000
_cell.length_c   1.000
_cell.angle_alpha   90.00
_cell.angle_beta   90.00
_cell.angle_gamma   90.00
#
_symmetry.space_group_name_H-M   'P 1'
#
loop_
_entity.id
_entity.type
_entity.pdbx_description
1 polymer ?
#
loop_
_entity_poly.entity_id
_entity_poly.type
_entity_poly.pdbx_seq_one_letter_code
_entity_poly.pdbx_strand_id
1 'polypeptide(L)'
;MTGAGSDDPRIGQLRERISANDLAIVEAVNARLELVAELKRVKDEVGVGFLDPAREEQLLRFLAEANRGPLSAEGLRELYTELLALTKREVAR
;
A
#
# COMPACT_ATOMS: atom_id res chain seq x y z
N MET A 1 -1.27 43.99 -6.64
CA MET A 1 -1.92 43.74 -5.33
C MET A 1 -1.56 42.34 -4.86
N THR A 2 -0.54 42.30 -3.99
CA THR A 2 -0.25 41.35 -2.90
C THR A 2 -0.61 39.88 -3.07
N GLY A 3 0.44 39.07 -3.26
CA GLY A 3 0.42 37.65 -2.93
C GLY A 3 0.26 37.44 -1.42
N ALA A 4 -0.72 36.62 -1.06
CA ALA A 4 -0.98 36.15 0.30
C ALA A 4 -1.65 34.76 0.25
N GLY A 5 -1.17 33.89 -0.65
CA GLY A 5 -1.67 32.53 -0.82
C GLY A 5 -0.71 31.42 -0.35
N SER A 6 0.46 31.78 0.19
CA SER A 6 1.57 30.83 0.43
C SER A 6 1.91 30.57 1.91
N ASP A 7 1.44 31.40 2.85
CA ASP A 7 1.96 31.39 4.23
C ASP A 7 0.88 31.15 5.30
N ASP A 8 -0.16 30.35 5.00
CA ASP A 8 -1.06 29.89 6.06
C ASP A 8 -0.35 28.81 6.88
N PRO A 9 -0.03 29.05 8.18
CA PRO A 9 0.69 28.09 9.01
C PRO A 9 -0.05 26.75 9.14
N ARG A 10 -1.38 26.71 8.95
CA ARG A 10 -2.16 25.46 8.94
C ARG A 10 -1.80 24.58 7.75
N ILE A 11 -1.46 25.16 6.59
CA ILE A 11 -1.01 24.40 5.42
C ILE A 11 0.33 23.73 5.72
N GLY A 12 1.26 24.44 6.37
CA GLY A 12 2.55 23.90 6.80
C GLY A 12 2.38 22.68 7.72
N GLN A 13 1.56 22.82 8.77
CA GLN A 13 1.27 21.74 9.71
C GLN A 13 0.61 20.52 9.05
N LEU A 14 -0.30 20.75 8.09
CA LEU A 14 -0.91 19.66 7.34
C LEU A 14 0.11 18.92 6.47
N ARG A 15 1.02 19.64 5.81
CA ARG A 15 2.09 19.03 5.01
C ARG A 15 3.03 18.18 5.86
N GLU A 16 3.43 18.65 7.05
CA GLU A 16 4.26 17.87 7.97
C GLU A 16 3.57 16.56 8.39
N ARG A 17 2.28 16.63 8.73
CA ARG A 17 1.49 15.44 9.08
C ARG A 17 1.32 14.48 7.91
N ILE A 18 1.14 15.00 6.69
CA ILE A 18 1.09 14.20 5.46
C ILE A 18 2.43 13.50 5.25
N SER A 19 3.55 14.22 5.32
CA SER A 19 4.89 13.62 5.15
C SER A 19 5.19 12.52 6.17
N ALA A 20 4.79 12.71 7.44
CA ALA A 20 4.92 11.67 8.44
C ALA A 20 4.07 10.43 8.12
N ASN A 21 2.85 10.63 7.61
CA ASN A 21 1.98 9.53 7.17
C ASN A 21 2.55 8.83 5.91
N ASP A 22 3.11 9.58 4.97
CA ASP A 22 3.74 9.03 3.76
C ASP A 22 4.95 8.16 4.12
N LEU A 23 5.75 8.57 5.10
CA LEU A 23 6.84 7.74 5.62
C LEU A 23 6.31 6.42 6.20
N ALA A 24 5.25 6.48 7.01
CA ALA A 24 4.63 5.27 7.57
C ALA A 24 4.06 4.34 6.47
N ILE A 25 3.54 4.90 5.37
CA ILE A 25 3.11 4.12 4.20
C ILE A 25 4.30 3.39 3.58
N VAL A 26 5.42 4.07 3.35
CA VAL A 26 6.64 3.47 2.77
C VAL A 26 7.17 2.36 3.68
N GLU A 27 7.22 2.59 5.00
CA GLU A 27 7.62 1.58 5.98
C GLU A 27 6.72 0.34 5.94
N ALA A 28 5.40 0.53 5.88
CA ALA A 28 4.44 -0.57 5.77
C ALA A 28 4.61 -1.35 4.45
N VAL A 29 4.90 -0.67 3.34
CA VAL A 29 5.17 -1.31 2.05
C VAL A 29 6.46 -2.11 2.09
N ASN A 30 7.53 -1.59 2.71
CA ASN A 30 8.79 -2.32 2.88
C ASN A 30 8.60 -3.60 3.70
N ALA A 31 7.90 -3.51 4.84
CA ALA A 31 7.58 -4.69 5.65
C ALA A 31 6.76 -5.73 4.84
N ARG A 32 5.82 -5.27 4.02
CA ARG A 32 5.06 -6.15 3.11
C ARG A 32 5.96 -6.84 2.09
N LEU A 33 6.93 -6.13 1.51
CA LEU A 33 7.89 -6.70 0.55
C LEU A 33 8.70 -7.82 1.18
N GLU A 34 9.23 -7.62 2.39
CA GLU A 34 9.98 -8.63 3.14
C GLU A 34 9.14 -9.90 3.35
N LEU A 35 7.89 -9.74 3.82
CA LEU A 35 6.96 -10.85 4.05
C LEU A 35 6.62 -11.60 2.75
N VAL A 36 6.43 -10.89 1.63
CA VAL A 36 6.14 -11.54 0.35
C VAL A 36 7.36 -12.25 -0.22
N ALA A 37 8.57 -11.70 -0.03
CA ALA A 37 9.81 -12.37 -0.41
C ALA A 37 10.03 -13.67 0.38
N GLU A 38 9.78 -13.65 1.69
CA GLU A 38 9.80 -14.84 2.53
C GLU A 38 8.76 -15.86 2.08
N LEU A 39 7.52 -15.43 1.85
CA LEU A 39 6.46 -16.30 1.34
C LEU A 39 6.84 -16.93 0.00
N LYS A 40 7.46 -16.17 -0.90
CA LYS A 40 7.93 -16.68 -2.19
C LYS A 40 8.97 -17.78 -1.99
N ARG A 41 9.99 -17.54 -1.16
CA ARG A 41 11.02 -18.54 -0.83
C ARG A 41 10.40 -19.84 -0.34
N VAL A 42 9.48 -19.76 0.62
CA VAL A 42 8.81 -20.95 1.17
C VAL A 42 8.01 -21.67 0.09
N LYS A 43 7.24 -20.94 -0.73
CA LYS A 43 6.47 -21.53 -1.84
C LYS A 43 7.37 -22.25 -2.85
N ASP A 44 8.50 -21.66 -3.19
CA ASP A 44 9.49 -22.26 -4.10
C ASP A 44 10.09 -23.54 -3.48
N GLU A 45 10.41 -23.52 -2.18
CA GLU A 45 10.92 -24.69 -1.43
C GLU A 45 9.92 -25.86 -1.41
N VAL A 46 8.61 -25.59 -1.35
CA VAL A 46 7.55 -26.62 -1.36
C VAL A 46 6.95 -26.91 -2.75
N GLY A 47 7.51 -26.32 -3.82
CA GLY A 47 7.06 -26.55 -5.19
C GLY A 47 5.66 -25.98 -5.52
N VAL A 48 5.21 -24.94 -4.80
CA VAL A 48 3.92 -24.29 -4.98
C VAL A 48 4.08 -23.01 -5.81
N GLY A 49 3.14 -22.77 -6.73
CA GLY A 49 3.12 -21.57 -7.55
C GLY A 49 3.01 -20.28 -6.72
N PHE A 50 3.80 -19.27 -7.11
CA PHE A 50 3.81 -17.98 -6.42
C PHE A 50 2.50 -17.20 -6.60
N LEU A 51 1.95 -17.19 -7.83
CA LEU A 51 0.71 -16.50 -8.19
C LEU A 51 -0.52 -17.23 -7.66
N ASP A 52 -1.42 -16.50 -7.00
CA ASP A 52 -2.68 -17.03 -6.49
C ASP A 52 -3.79 -15.96 -6.58
N PRO A 53 -4.49 -15.88 -7.74
CA PRO A 53 -5.54 -14.87 -7.95
C PRO A 53 -6.71 -14.99 -6.96
N ALA A 54 -7.03 -16.21 -6.51
CA ALA A 54 -8.10 -16.42 -5.55
C ALA A 54 -7.73 -15.81 -4.19
N ARG A 55 -6.47 -15.98 -3.77
CA ARG A 55 -5.95 -15.34 -2.55
C ARG A 55 -5.90 -13.82 -2.65
N GLU A 56 -5.52 -13.27 -3.80
CA GLU A 56 -5.52 -11.82 -4.04
C GLU A 56 -6.95 -11.24 -3.93
N GLU A 57 -7.95 -11.89 -4.53
CA GLU A 57 -9.34 -11.43 -4.42
C GLU A 57 -9.91 -11.59 -2.99
N GLN A 58 -9.53 -12.64 -2.25
CA GLN A 58 -9.87 -12.77 -0.84
C GLN A 58 -9.29 -11.62 0.01
N LEU A 59 -8.04 -11.24 -0.25
CA LEU A 59 -7.41 -10.09 0.42
C LEU A 59 -8.18 -8.80 0.15
N LEU A 60 -8.53 -8.53 -1.11
CA LEU A 60 -9.27 -7.32 -1.49
C LEU A 60 -10.64 -7.23 -0.78
N ARG A 61 -11.38 -8.33 -0.74
CA ARG A 61 -12.67 -8.38 -0.01
C ARG A 61 -12.49 -8.12 1.48
N PHE A 62 -11.54 -8.80 2.11
CA PHE A 62 -11.24 -8.63 3.53
C PHE A 62 -10.89 -7.17 3.87
N LEU A 63 -10.04 -6.53 3.06
CA LEU A 63 -9.64 -5.14 3.27
C LEU A 63 -10.80 -4.16 3.04
N ALA A 64 -11.67 -4.42 2.06
CA ALA A 64 -12.86 -3.61 1.84
C ALA A 64 -13.83 -3.68 3.02
N GLU A 65 -14.03 -4.87 3.60
CA GLU A 65 -14.87 -5.07 4.78
C GLU A 65 -14.26 -4.47 6.05
N ALA A 66 -12.93 -4.51 6.19
CA ALA A 66 -12.20 -4.00 7.34
C ALA A 66 -12.02 -2.47 7.32
N ASN A 67 -12.17 -1.82 6.16
CA ASN A 67 -11.96 -0.39 6.01
C ASN A 67 -13.06 0.42 6.71
N ARG A 68 -12.69 1.06 7.84
CA ARG A 68 -13.54 2.00 8.59
C ARG A 68 -13.22 3.47 8.30
N GLY A 69 -12.31 3.72 7.36
CA GLY A 69 -11.87 5.06 6.96
C GLY A 69 -12.68 5.62 5.80
N PRO A 70 -12.34 6.84 5.33
CA PRO A 70 -13.05 7.51 4.25
C PRO A 70 -12.71 6.98 2.84
N LEU A 71 -11.78 6.03 2.72
CA LEU A 71 -11.41 5.43 1.44
C LEU A 71 -12.60 4.65 0.87
N SER A 72 -12.95 4.87 -0.40
CA SER A 72 -14.02 4.12 -1.04
C SER A 72 -13.61 2.67 -1.34
N ALA A 73 -14.57 1.76 -1.48
CA ALA A 73 -14.29 0.37 -1.87
C ALA A 73 -13.58 0.28 -3.23
N GLU A 74 -13.93 1.16 -4.18
CA GLU A 74 -13.27 1.26 -5.48
C GLU A 74 -11.82 1.75 -5.36
N GLY A 75 -11.58 2.83 -4.61
CA GLY A 75 -10.23 3.36 -4.40
C GLY A 75 -9.33 2.39 -3.63
N LEU A 76 -9.89 1.63 -2.67
CA LEU A 76 -9.17 0.56 -1.99
C LEU A 76 -8.77 -0.56 -2.96
N ARG A 77 -9.68 -0.95 -3.86
CA ARG A 77 -9.38 -1.96 -4.89
C ARG A 77 -8.29 -1.49 -5.84
N GLU A 78 -8.35 -0.24 -6.31
CA GLU A 78 -7.33 0.37 -7.17
C GLU A 78 -5.97 0.37 -6.47
N LEU A 79 -5.88 0.95 -5.27
CA LEU A 79 -4.66 1.03 -4.47
C LEU A 79 -4.02 -0.33 -4.26
N TYR A 80 -4.79 -1.33 -3.81
CA TYR A 80 -4.23 -2.63 -3.49
C TYR A 80 -3.89 -3.47 -4.73
N THR A 81 -4.58 -3.27 -5.86
CA THR A 81 -4.21 -3.92 -7.12
C THR A 81 -2.83 -3.44 -7.58
N GLU A 82 -2.58 -2.13 -7.53
CA GLU A 82 -1.27 -1.57 -7.86
C GLU A 82 -0.19 -1.99 -6.86
N LEU A 83 -0.51 -2.00 -5.55
CA LEU A 83 0.43 -2.47 -4.53
C LEU A 83 0.82 -3.94 -4.71
N LEU A 84 -0.16 -4.81 -5.04
CA LEU A 84 0.09 -6.22 -5.36
C LEU A 84 0.98 -6.35 -6.59
N ALA A 85 0.68 -5.61 -7.66
CA ALA A 85 1.47 -5.62 -8.88
C ALA A 85 2.91 -5.14 -8.64
N LEU A 86 3.08 -4.03 -7.91
CA LEU A 86 4.38 -3.49 -7.54
C LEU A 86 5.19 -4.50 -6.71
N THR A 87 4.58 -5.07 -5.67
CA THR A 87 5.26 -6.04 -4.81
C THR A 87 5.74 -7.26 -5.60
N LYS A 88 4.92 -7.78 -6.52
CA LYS A 88 5.31 -8.90 -7.40
C LYS A 88 6.52 -8.55 -8.28
N ARG A 89 6.59 -7.31 -8.79
CA ARG A 89 7.75 -6.84 -9.58
C ARG A 89 9.00 -6.69 -8.72
N GLU A 90 8.90 -6.07 -7.55
CA GLU A 90 10.06 -5.81 -6.68
C GLU A 90 10.65 -7.10 -6.10
N VAL A 91 9.81 -8.08 -5.72
CA VAL A 91 10.28 -9.38 -5.23
C VAL A 91 10.92 -10.25 -6.33
N ALA A 92 10.65 -9.93 -7.60
CA ALA A 92 11.21 -10.64 -8.75
C ALA A 92 12.50 -10.00 -9.32
N ARG A 93 12.91 -8.84 -8.80
CA ARG A 93 14.19 -8.22 -9.15
C ARG A 93 15.35 -8.95 -8.47
#